data_AF-A0A9W8MDU8-F1
#
_entry.id   AF-A0A9W8MDU8-F1
#
_cell.length_a   1.000
_cell.length_b   1.000
_cell.length_c   1.000
_cell.angle_alpha   90.00
_cell.angle_beta   90.00
_cell.angle_gamma   90.00
#
_symmetry.space_group_name_H-M   'P 1'
#
loop_
_entity.id
_entity.type
_entity.pdbx_description
1 polymer ?
#
loop_
_entity_poly.entity_id
_entity_poly.type
_entity_poly.pdbx_seq_one_letter_code
_entity_poly.pdbx_strand_id
1 'polypeptide(L)'
;MLASAFRAVARPAVSAARSSLRPATAARAFSVTARAQSGGPPPPQLYGTGAKPGTVPTDVEQATGLERLQLLGEMEGVSVFDDQPLDASRLGTKADPIKVLSYDTERLVGCTGFPVDSHDVLWFTLKKDKLGRCTECGSVYTLDFQGDEHADHHHGHH
;
A
#
# COMPACT_ATOMS: atom_id res chain seq x y z
N MET A 1 -23.52 3.39 -103.92
CA MET A 1 -23.09 4.38 -102.91
C MET A 1 -23.50 3.84 -101.55
N LEU A 2 -22.52 3.42 -100.74
CA LEU A 2 -22.72 2.83 -99.42
C LEU A 2 -22.98 3.92 -98.37
N ALA A 3 -23.94 3.69 -97.48
CA ALA A 3 -24.04 4.39 -96.20
C ALA A 3 -24.50 3.40 -95.12
N SER A 4 -23.55 2.67 -94.53
CA SER A 4 -23.77 1.89 -93.30
C SER A 4 -23.58 2.81 -92.10
N ALA A 5 -24.67 3.03 -91.35
CA ALA A 5 -24.65 3.77 -90.10
C ALA A 5 -24.16 2.87 -88.95
N PHE A 6 -22.99 3.18 -88.38
CA PHE A 6 -22.54 2.57 -87.14
C PHE A 6 -23.19 3.30 -85.96
N ARG A 7 -24.06 2.60 -85.21
CA ARG A 7 -24.69 3.11 -83.99
C ARG A 7 -23.84 2.70 -82.79
N ALA A 8 -23.14 3.67 -82.18
CA ALA A 8 -22.35 3.44 -80.98
C ALA A 8 -23.25 3.16 -79.76
N VAL A 9 -23.02 2.04 -79.07
CA VAL A 9 -23.68 1.71 -77.80
C VAL A 9 -22.74 2.12 -76.66
N ALA A 10 -23.09 3.17 -75.93
CA ALA A 10 -22.39 3.57 -74.71
C ALA A 10 -22.86 2.70 -73.54
N ARG A 11 -21.92 2.00 -72.89
CA ARG A 11 -22.16 1.29 -71.62
C ARG A 11 -22.12 2.30 -70.46
N PRO A 12 -23.07 2.28 -69.50
CA PRO A 12 -22.92 3.09 -68.30
C PRO A 12 -21.86 2.46 -67.39
N ALA A 13 -20.80 3.20 -67.09
CA ALA A 13 -19.86 2.86 -66.04
C ALA A 13 -20.48 3.26 -64.69
N VAL A 14 -21.03 2.29 -63.95
CA VAL A 14 -21.46 2.52 -62.57
C VAL A 14 -20.20 2.57 -61.69
N SER A 15 -19.77 3.78 -61.34
CA SER A 15 -18.69 3.99 -60.38
C SER A 15 -19.22 3.70 -58.97
N ALA A 16 -18.90 2.54 -58.42
CA ALA A 16 -19.20 2.21 -57.03
C ALA A 16 -18.24 2.98 -56.12
N ALA A 17 -18.68 4.13 -55.60
CA ALA A 17 -17.96 4.85 -54.55
C ALA A 17 -17.98 4.01 -53.26
N ARG A 18 -16.87 3.34 -52.97
CA ARG A 18 -16.65 2.71 -51.66
C ARG A 18 -16.30 3.81 -50.65
N SER A 19 -17.21 4.13 -49.74
CA SER A 19 -16.90 4.98 -48.60
C SER A 19 -15.86 4.28 -47.72
N SER A 20 -14.63 4.79 -47.71
CA SER A 20 -13.63 4.41 -46.73
C SER A 20 -14.01 5.05 -45.39
N LEU A 21 -14.75 4.32 -44.57
CA LEU A 21 -14.93 4.69 -43.17
C LEU A 21 -13.57 4.48 -42.48
N ARG A 22 -12.86 5.57 -42.20
CA ARG A 22 -11.73 5.53 -41.26
C ARG A 22 -12.25 5.01 -39.93
N PRO A 23 -11.68 3.95 -39.33
CA PRO A 23 -12.03 3.59 -37.98
C PRO A 23 -11.64 4.78 -37.10
N ALA A 24 -12.62 5.44 -36.49
CA ALA A 24 -12.34 6.37 -35.41
C ALA A 24 -11.56 5.57 -34.37
N THR A 25 -10.33 5.98 -34.07
CA THR A 25 -9.58 5.47 -32.94
C THR A 25 -10.43 5.74 -31.71
N ALA A 26 -11.14 4.73 -31.23
CA ALA A 26 -11.89 4.79 -30.00
C ALA A 26 -10.85 4.96 -28.88
N ALA A 27 -10.58 6.22 -28.52
CA ALA A 27 -9.86 6.54 -27.30
C ALA A 27 -10.72 5.97 -26.17
N ARG A 28 -10.35 4.78 -25.68
CA ARG A 28 -10.83 4.29 -24.39
C ARG A 28 -10.36 5.33 -23.38
N ALA A 29 -11.27 6.20 -22.98
CA ALA A 29 -11.04 7.09 -21.85
C ALA A 29 -10.82 6.18 -20.64
N PHE A 30 -9.56 6.08 -20.21
CA PHE A 30 -9.26 5.51 -18.90
C PHE A 30 -9.91 6.43 -17.88
N SER A 31 -10.94 5.94 -17.17
CA SER A 31 -11.49 6.63 -16.01
C SER A 31 -10.37 6.79 -15.00
N VAL A 32 -9.80 7.99 -14.93
CA VAL A 32 -9.02 8.42 -13.78
C VAL A 32 -10.06 8.74 -12.71
N THR A 33 -10.21 7.85 -11.73
CA THR A 33 -10.95 8.20 -10.51
C THR A 33 -10.30 9.45 -9.94
N ALA A 34 -11.08 10.52 -9.79
CA ALA A 34 -10.62 11.72 -9.11
C ALA A 34 -10.15 11.29 -7.71
N ARG A 35 -8.85 11.44 -7.44
CA ARG A 35 -8.32 11.25 -6.09
C ARG A 35 -9.06 12.25 -5.21
N ALA A 36 -9.84 11.74 -4.25
CA ALA A 36 -10.35 12.55 -3.17
C ALA A 36 -9.14 13.18 -2.49
N GLN A 37 -8.94 14.49 -2.68
CA GLN A 37 -7.94 15.22 -1.94
C GLN A 37 -8.48 15.33 -0.51
N SER A 38 -7.96 14.51 0.40
CA SER A 38 -8.05 14.83 1.82
C SER A 38 -7.47 16.23 1.99
N GLY A 39 -8.11 17.11 2.76
CA GLY A 39 -7.69 18.50 2.95
C GLY A 39 -6.35 18.68 3.69
N GLY A 40 -5.52 17.64 3.77
CA GLY A 40 -4.18 17.65 4.34
C GLY A 40 -3.09 17.66 3.27
N PRO A 41 -1.80 17.72 3.67
CA PRO A 41 -0.68 17.56 2.76
C PRO A 41 -0.84 16.28 1.92
N PRO A 42 -0.42 16.29 0.64
CA PRO A 42 -0.51 15.10 -0.19
C PRO A 42 0.25 13.96 0.49
N PRO A 43 -0.27 12.72 0.43
CA PRO A 43 0.43 11.57 0.98
C PRO A 43 1.83 11.47 0.34
N PRO A 44 2.82 10.94 1.08
CA PRO A 44 4.19 10.85 0.59
C PRO A 44 4.22 10.11 -0.75
N GLN A 45 4.94 10.70 -1.71
CA GLN A 45 5.07 10.15 -3.05
C GLN A 45 6.11 9.03 -3.03
N LEU A 46 5.63 7.81 -2.76
CA LEU A 46 6.44 6.60 -2.68
C LEU A 46 6.66 5.98 -4.07
N TYR A 47 7.28 6.71 -4.98
CA TYR A 47 7.71 6.18 -6.28
C TYR A 47 9.07 6.75 -6.68
N GLY A 48 9.86 5.95 -7.40
CA GLY A 48 11.18 6.35 -7.91
C GLY A 48 11.11 7.31 -9.09
N THR A 49 12.28 7.86 -9.45
CA THR A 49 12.44 8.81 -10.56
C THR A 49 12.36 8.16 -11.94
N GLY A 50 12.44 6.83 -12.01
CA GLY A 50 12.57 6.08 -13.25
C GLY A 50 13.99 6.15 -13.84
N ALA A 51 14.43 5.06 -14.46
CA ALA A 51 15.73 4.98 -15.12
C ALA A 51 15.68 5.50 -16.57
N LYS A 52 16.84 5.84 -17.10
CA LYS A 52 16.99 6.25 -18.51
C LYS A 52 16.80 5.05 -19.46
N PRO A 53 16.31 5.26 -20.69
CA PRO A 53 16.23 4.18 -21.67
C PRO A 53 17.63 3.58 -21.95
N GLY A 54 17.71 2.25 -21.98
CA GLY A 54 18.95 1.51 -22.28
C GLY A 54 19.88 1.26 -21.09
N THR A 55 19.52 1.71 -19.88
CA THR A 55 20.25 1.38 -18.64
C THR A 55 19.48 0.36 -17.80
N VAL A 56 20.20 -0.47 -17.04
CA VAL A 56 19.59 -1.30 -16.01
C VAL A 56 19.23 -0.40 -14.81
N PRO A 57 17.96 -0.34 -14.39
CA PRO A 57 17.54 0.48 -13.27
C PRO A 57 18.11 -0.02 -11.94
N THR A 58 18.34 0.92 -11.02
CA THR A 58 18.64 0.59 -9.62
C THR A 58 17.35 0.46 -8.79
N ASP A 59 17.43 -0.22 -7.65
CA ASP A 59 16.28 -0.41 -6.75
C ASP A 59 15.69 0.93 -6.30
N VAL A 60 16.52 1.96 -6.09
CA VAL A 60 16.06 3.31 -5.74
C VAL A 60 15.26 3.96 -6.88
N GLU A 61 15.51 3.62 -8.14
CA GLU A 61 14.83 4.22 -9.28
C GLU A 61 13.49 3.55 -9.60
N GLN A 62 13.35 2.25 -9.28
CA GLN A 62 12.17 1.44 -9.60
C GLN A 62 11.30 1.05 -8.42
N ALA A 63 11.82 1.06 -7.18
CA ALA A 63 11.02 0.74 -6.00
C ALA A 63 9.82 1.69 -5.87
N THR A 64 8.66 1.11 -5.52
CA THR A 64 7.42 1.85 -5.29
C THR A 64 6.70 1.37 -4.03
N GLY A 65 5.82 2.20 -3.47
CA GLY A 65 5.00 1.84 -2.32
C GLY A 65 5.84 1.52 -1.06
N LEU A 66 5.50 0.41 -0.39
CA LEU A 66 6.13 -0.02 0.85
C LEU A 66 7.58 -0.45 0.67
N GLU A 67 7.92 -1.05 -0.48
CA GLU A 67 9.30 -1.43 -0.82
C GLU A 67 10.21 -0.19 -0.80
N ARG A 68 9.76 0.90 -1.45
CA ARG A 68 10.51 2.16 -1.44
C ARG A 68 10.60 2.75 -0.04
N LEU A 69 9.52 2.67 0.74
CA LEU A 69 9.49 3.19 2.10
C LEU A 69 10.55 2.51 2.96
N GLN A 70 10.61 1.17 2.91
CA GLN A 70 11.60 0.37 3.60
C GLN A 70 13.02 0.71 3.10
N LEU A 71 13.25 0.72 1.80
CA LEU A 71 14.54 1.02 1.19
C LEU A 71 15.09 2.38 1.62
N LEU A 72 14.24 3.42 1.60
CA LEU A 72 14.64 4.77 2.04
C LEU A 72 14.93 4.81 3.55
N GLY A 73 14.12 4.14 4.37
CA GLY A 73 14.37 4.03 5.80
C GLY A 73 15.71 3.34 6.10
N GLU A 74 15.98 2.21 5.44
CA GLU A 74 17.24 1.48 5.57
C GLU A 74 18.45 2.32 5.14
N MET A 75 18.31 3.12 4.06
CA MET A 75 19.36 4.06 3.64
C MET A 75 19.63 5.16 4.67
N GLU A 76 18.62 5.60 5.41
CA GLU A 76 18.74 6.58 6.50
C GLU A 76 19.12 5.93 7.85
N GLY A 77 19.23 4.60 7.90
CA GLY A 77 19.53 3.85 9.12
C GLY A 77 18.34 3.73 10.08
N VAL A 78 17.11 3.93 9.60
CA VAL A 78 15.86 3.83 10.36
C VAL A 78 15.09 2.59 9.93
N SER A 79 14.89 1.63 10.84
CA SER A 79 13.97 0.52 10.59
C SER A 79 12.53 1.00 10.73
N VAL A 80 11.81 1.06 9.62
CA VAL A 80 10.41 1.53 9.63
C VAL A 80 9.45 0.48 10.21
N PHE A 81 9.80 -0.80 10.06
CA PHE A 81 9.04 -1.90 10.64
C PHE A 81 9.81 -2.45 11.84
N ASP A 82 9.18 -2.42 13.01
CA ASP A 82 9.75 -2.93 14.24
C ASP A 82 9.78 -4.46 14.25
N ASP A 83 10.98 -5.03 14.27
CA ASP A 83 11.26 -6.47 14.35
C ASP A 83 11.82 -6.89 15.71
N GLN A 84 11.88 -5.96 16.67
CA GLN A 84 12.49 -6.22 17.97
C GLN A 84 11.59 -7.08 18.86
N PRO A 85 12.19 -7.98 19.67
CA PRO A 85 11.43 -8.75 20.65
C PRO A 85 10.91 -7.82 21.76
N LEU A 86 9.99 -8.35 22.57
CA LEU A 86 9.51 -7.67 23.77
C LEU A 86 10.69 -7.37 24.72
N ASP A 87 10.71 -6.17 25.30
CA ASP A 87 11.72 -5.80 26.29
C ASP A 87 11.60 -6.70 27.52
N ALA A 88 12.68 -7.44 27.79
CA ALA A 88 12.83 -8.33 28.94
C ALA A 88 14.12 -7.99 29.73
N SER A 89 14.60 -6.75 29.64
CA SER A 89 15.76 -6.25 30.38
C SER A 89 15.48 -6.08 31.89
N ARG A 90 14.20 -5.93 32.27
CA ARG A 90 13.76 -5.73 33.65
C ARG A 90 12.39 -6.37 33.90
N LEU A 91 12.06 -6.57 35.18
CA LEU A 91 10.70 -6.94 35.59
C LEU A 91 9.78 -5.72 35.58
N GLY A 92 8.68 -5.77 34.83
CA GLY A 92 7.66 -4.73 34.85
C GLY A 92 6.87 -4.73 36.15
N THR A 93 6.74 -3.57 36.80
CA THR A 93 5.93 -3.42 38.03
C THR A 93 4.69 -2.57 37.75
N LYS A 94 3.74 -2.50 38.69
CA LYS A 94 2.58 -1.60 38.54
C LYS A 94 2.96 -0.12 38.53
N ALA A 95 4.04 0.24 39.22
CA ALA A 95 4.54 1.63 39.26
C ALA A 95 5.37 1.97 38.01
N ASP A 96 6.09 0.98 37.48
CA ASP A 96 6.91 1.10 36.27
C ASP A 96 6.69 -0.12 35.36
N PRO A 97 5.61 -0.13 34.57
CA PRO A 97 5.30 -1.22 33.65
C PRO A 97 6.18 -1.18 32.40
N ILE A 98 6.35 -2.33 31.74
CA ILE A 98 7.01 -2.39 30.42
C ILE A 98 6.06 -1.77 29.39
N LYS A 99 6.56 -0.77 28.67
CA LYS A 99 5.80 -0.08 27.63
C LYS A 99 5.91 -0.84 26.32
N VAL A 100 4.76 -1.15 25.70
CA VAL A 100 4.69 -1.82 24.40
C VAL A 100 4.06 -0.86 23.41
N LEU A 101 4.85 -0.42 22.43
CA LEU A 101 4.39 0.49 21.38
C LEU A 101 3.21 -0.13 20.61
N SER A 102 2.20 0.65 20.26
CA SER A 102 1.10 0.18 19.40
C SER A 102 0.49 1.35 18.65
N TYR A 103 0.20 1.15 17.37
CA TYR A 103 -0.60 2.10 16.58
C TYR A 103 -2.11 1.83 16.67
N ASP A 104 -2.51 0.73 17.31
CA ASP A 104 -3.90 0.34 17.54
C ASP A 104 -4.20 0.28 19.05
N THR A 105 -5.47 0.32 19.43
CA THR A 105 -5.97 0.32 20.81
C THR A 105 -5.71 -0.99 21.56
N GLU A 106 -5.39 -2.06 20.83
CA GLU A 106 -4.97 -3.34 21.38
C GLU A 106 -3.80 -3.97 20.61
N ARG A 107 -2.93 -4.69 21.32
CA ARG A 107 -1.79 -5.43 20.74
C ARG A 107 -1.61 -6.78 21.42
N LEU A 108 -1.33 -7.81 20.63
CA LEU A 108 -0.98 -9.14 21.13
C LEU A 108 0.47 -9.14 21.62
N VAL A 109 0.71 -9.64 22.84
CA VAL A 109 2.03 -9.69 23.47
C VAL A 109 2.33 -11.12 23.91
N GLY A 110 3.57 -11.57 23.68
CA GLY A 110 4.08 -12.87 24.13
C GLY A 110 5.20 -12.67 25.16
N CYS A 111 4.96 -13.06 26.41
CA CYS A 111 5.95 -12.99 27.48
C CYS A 111 6.69 -14.31 27.63
N THR A 112 8.03 -14.30 27.58
CA THR A 112 8.89 -15.47 27.85
C THR A 112 9.51 -15.47 29.25
N GLY A 113 9.22 -14.43 30.04
CA GLY A 113 9.61 -14.31 31.44
C GLY A 113 10.72 -13.31 31.70
N PHE A 114 11.05 -13.14 32.97
CA PHE A 114 12.19 -12.36 33.43
C PHE A 114 12.92 -13.14 34.53
N PRO A 115 14.19 -13.56 34.34
CA PRO A 115 15.03 -13.37 33.15
C PRO A 115 14.44 -13.96 31.86
N VAL A 116 14.96 -13.53 30.70
CA VAL A 116 14.52 -14.00 29.36
C VAL A 116 14.44 -15.53 29.32
N ASP A 117 13.34 -16.06 28.76
CA ASP A 117 13.08 -17.49 28.58
C ASP A 117 13.06 -18.30 29.89
N SER A 118 12.61 -17.67 30.99
CA SER A 118 12.41 -18.35 32.27
C SER A 118 11.14 -19.20 32.34
N HIS A 119 10.17 -19.00 31.43
CA HIS A 119 8.98 -19.84 31.30
C HIS A 119 8.50 -19.90 29.84
N ASP A 120 7.58 -20.82 29.53
CA ASP A 120 6.99 -20.94 28.19
C ASP A 120 6.25 -19.65 27.77
N VAL A 121 6.20 -19.39 26.46
CA VAL A 121 5.58 -18.16 25.93
C VAL A 121 4.12 -18.08 26.33
N LEU A 122 3.78 -17.03 27.09
CA LEU A 122 2.40 -16.71 27.42
C LEU A 122 1.89 -15.55 26.59
N TRP A 123 0.83 -15.83 25.83
CA TRP A 123 0.18 -14.87 24.94
C TRP A 123 -1.03 -14.23 25.62
N PHE A 124 -1.13 -12.91 25.54
CA PHE A 124 -2.30 -12.17 26.01
C PHE A 124 -2.48 -10.87 25.22
N THR A 125 -3.72 -10.40 25.15
CA THR A 125 -4.07 -9.12 24.50
C THR A 125 -3.91 -7.97 25.49
N LEU A 126 -3.04 -7.02 25.16
CA LEU A 126 -2.86 -5.77 25.89
C LEU A 126 -3.79 -4.70 25.30
N LYS A 127 -4.43 -3.88 26.13
CA LYS A 127 -5.38 -2.83 25.70
C LYS A 127 -4.94 -1.47 26.24
N LYS A 128 -5.23 -0.37 25.52
CA LYS A 128 -4.82 1.01 25.86
C LYS A 128 -5.08 1.40 27.32
N ASP A 129 -6.28 1.10 27.82
CA ASP A 129 -6.72 1.57 29.15
C ASP A 129 -6.55 0.54 30.28
N LYS A 130 -5.82 -0.57 30.05
CA LYS A 130 -5.67 -1.65 31.03
C LYS A 130 -4.24 -2.14 31.11
N LEU A 131 -3.76 -2.33 32.33
CA LEU A 131 -2.48 -3.02 32.57
C LEU A 131 -2.63 -4.51 32.27
N GLY A 132 -1.75 -5.04 31.43
CA GLY A 132 -1.57 -6.47 31.22
C GLY A 132 -0.62 -7.04 32.28
N ARG A 133 -0.84 -8.28 32.69
CA ARG A 133 0.04 -8.98 33.63
C ARG A 133 0.28 -10.40 33.15
N CYS A 134 1.55 -10.80 33.10
CA CYS A 134 1.90 -12.20 32.91
C CYS A 134 1.52 -13.02 34.15
N THR A 135 0.87 -14.17 33.97
CA THR A 135 0.41 -15.04 35.07
C THR A 135 1.55 -15.79 35.75
N GLU A 136 2.67 -15.99 35.07
CA GLU A 136 3.83 -16.76 35.57
C GLU A 136 4.87 -15.83 36.22
N CYS A 137 5.57 -15.01 35.43
CA CYS A 137 6.61 -14.12 35.96
C CYS A 137 6.06 -12.88 36.70
N GLY A 138 4.76 -12.59 36.57
CA GLY A 138 4.13 -11.44 37.20
C GLY A 138 4.47 -10.08 36.58
N SER A 139 5.26 -10.03 35.51
CA SER A 139 5.62 -8.80 34.81
C SER A 139 4.38 -8.05 34.32
N VAL A 140 4.40 -6.72 34.50
CA VAL A 140 3.30 -5.82 34.14
C VAL A 140 3.64 -5.04 32.88
N TYR A 141 2.67 -4.97 31.96
CA TYR A 141 2.78 -4.32 30.66
C TYR A 141 1.72 -3.22 30.52
N THR A 142 2.07 -2.15 29.82
CA THR A 142 1.15 -1.08 29.43
C THR A 142 1.34 -0.76 27.95
N LEU A 143 0.25 -0.39 27.28
CA LEU A 143 0.28 -0.06 25.86
C LEU A 143 0.74 1.41 25.71
N ASP A 144 1.79 1.64 24.94
CA ASP A 144 2.20 2.98 24.50
C ASP A 144 1.53 3.26 23.15
N PHE A 145 0.32 3.81 23.21
CA PHE A 145 -0.50 4.09 22.03
C PHE A 145 0.03 5.33 21.28
N GLN A 146 0.41 5.14 20.02
CA GLN A 146 0.88 6.20 19.11
C GLN A 146 0.01 6.33 17.84
N GLY A 147 -1.18 5.71 17.83
CA GLY A 147 -2.14 5.79 16.74
C GLY A 147 -2.94 7.10 16.71
N ASP A 148 -3.79 7.25 15.69
CA ASP A 148 -4.75 8.35 15.62
C ASP A 148 -5.97 8.04 16.50
N GLU A 149 -6.29 8.95 17.42
CA GLU A 149 -7.44 8.81 18.34
C GLU A 149 -8.80 8.88 17.61
N HIS A 150 -8.83 9.33 16.35
CA HIS A 150 -10.05 9.48 15.55
C HIS A 150 -10.30 8.33 14.56
N ALA A 151 -9.43 7.31 14.52
CA ALA A 151 -9.55 6.18 13.59
C ALA A 151 -10.64 5.15 13.98
N ASP A 152 -11.18 5.23 15.21
CA ASP A 152 -12.15 4.27 15.79
C ASP A 152 -13.53 4.23 15.10
N HIS A 153 -13.77 5.04 14.06
CA HIS A 153 -15.06 5.10 13.37
C HIS A 153 -15.23 4.09 12.21
N HIS A 154 -14.28 3.18 11.98
CA HIS A 154 -14.31 2.28 10.82
C HIS A 154 -14.69 0.81 11.09
N HIS A 155 -15.04 0.42 12.32
CA HIS A 155 -15.45 -0.96 12.65
C HIS A 155 -16.95 -1.25 12.50
N GLY A 156 -17.68 -0.46 11.71
CA GLY A 156 -19.09 -0.71 11.38
C GLY A 156 -19.29 -1.18 9.94
N HIS A 157 -19.87 -2.37 9.79
CA HIS A 157 -20.54 -2.93 8.60
C HIS A 157 -19.75 -3.76 7.60
N HIS A 158 -19.53 -5.06 7.88
CA HIS A 158 -19.90 -6.15 6.96
C HIS A 158 -20.29 -7.40 7.75
#